data_AF-A0A0D2H0E7-F1
#
_entry.id   AF-A0A0D2H0E7-F1
#
_cell.length_a   1.000
_cell.length_b   1.000
_cell.length_c   1.000
_cell.angle_alpha   90.00
_cell.angle_beta   90.00
_cell.angle_gamma   90.00
#
_symmetry.space_group_name_H-M   'P 1'
#
loop_
_entity.id
_entity.type
_entity.pdbx_description
1 polymer ?
#
loop_
_entity_poly.entity_id
_entity_poly.type
_entity_poly.pdbx_seq_one_letter_code
_entity_poly.pdbx_strand_id
1 'polypeptide(L)'
;MDAFCTNLESFISKYGHDGKSELNTLCSKHQVELAPQTHEDDTGFTYGGLQISKDGALRLLFAEGNLGVNVSDVSRDFHEALKTATTTTTTTTTSSSSSSPSSGGRSAFNITARQSVRESYDPEISATQRAIGSLVGAPDIRLVPNFEANAAVLAEAGTLGKVRDDWDKILGAASLAYFEGLKYQLERAGFKDDDLLQEGWKEGVSKGEISLRVVDKLQSTKGQYHEVLLEHGVLVIQTTPEYLWTNTSDVGSEILEIL
;
A
#
# COMPACT_ATOMS: atom_id res chain seq x y z
N MET A 1 -25.72 -18.08 -10.67
CA MET A 1 -24.93 -18.55 -9.51
C MET A 1 -23.58 -19.09 -9.93
N ASP A 2 -23.46 -19.82 -11.05
CA ASP A 2 -22.16 -20.34 -11.54
C ASP A 2 -21.09 -19.25 -11.65
N ALA A 3 -21.42 -18.11 -12.26
CA ALA A 3 -20.48 -17.00 -12.38
C ALA A 3 -20.03 -16.43 -11.02
N PHE A 4 -20.89 -16.45 -10.00
CA PHE A 4 -20.52 -16.06 -8.64
C PHE A 4 -19.50 -17.04 -8.06
N CYS A 5 -19.75 -18.34 -8.17
CA CYS A 5 -18.83 -19.37 -7.68
C CYS A 5 -17.45 -19.26 -8.35
N THR A 6 -17.40 -19.10 -9.68
CA THR A 6 -16.14 -18.94 -10.43
C THR A 6 -15.37 -17.69 -10.00
N ASN A 7 -16.04 -16.56 -9.79
CA ASN A 7 -15.40 -15.33 -9.34
C ASN A 7 -14.88 -15.45 -7.89
N LEU A 8 -15.65 -16.09 -7.01
CA LEU A 8 -15.20 -16.37 -5.65
C LEU A 8 -13.97 -17.30 -5.66
N GLU A 9 -13.98 -18.37 -6.44
CA GLU A 9 -12.82 -19.26 -6.60
C GLU A 9 -11.60 -18.50 -7.11
N SER A 10 -11.79 -17.62 -8.11
CA SER A 10 -10.71 -16.78 -8.65
C SER A 10 -10.15 -15.84 -7.58
N PHE A 11 -11.02 -15.21 -6.79
CA PHE A 11 -10.62 -14.36 -5.67
C PHE A 11 -9.81 -15.15 -4.63
N ILE A 12 -10.30 -16.32 -4.21
CA ILE A 12 -9.61 -17.16 -3.22
C ILE A 12 -8.28 -17.71 -3.77
N SER A 13 -8.23 -18.07 -5.05
CA SER A 13 -7.00 -18.49 -5.72
C SER A 13 -5.95 -17.38 -5.72
N LYS A 14 -6.37 -16.14 -6.01
CA LYS A 14 -5.49 -14.97 -6.05
C LYS A 14 -4.98 -14.54 -4.67
N TYR A 15 -5.87 -14.43 -3.69
CA TYR A 15 -5.55 -13.84 -2.38
C TYR A 15 -5.33 -14.87 -1.26
N GLY A 16 -5.55 -16.15 -1.55
CA GLY A 16 -5.27 -17.28 -0.67
C GLY A 16 -6.00 -17.23 0.66
N HIS A 17 -5.31 -17.68 1.70
CA HIS A 17 -5.84 -17.74 3.06
C HIS A 17 -6.27 -16.36 3.59
N ASP A 18 -5.52 -15.31 3.27
CA ASP A 18 -5.82 -13.96 3.78
C ASP A 18 -7.09 -13.40 3.17
N GLY A 19 -7.27 -13.56 1.85
CA GLY A 19 -8.52 -13.18 1.18
C GLY A 19 -9.71 -13.95 1.75
N LYS A 20 -9.55 -15.26 1.99
CA LYS A 20 -10.59 -16.09 2.63
C LYS A 20 -10.93 -15.61 4.04
N SER A 21 -9.91 -15.31 4.85
CA SER A 21 -10.09 -14.88 6.25
C SER A 21 -10.81 -13.53 6.32
N GLU A 22 -10.37 -12.56 5.51
CA GLU A 22 -10.97 -11.23 5.46
C GLU A 22 -12.42 -11.28 4.96
N LEU A 23 -12.68 -12.05 3.90
CA LEU A 23 -14.05 -12.26 3.40
C LEU A 23 -14.96 -12.87 4.46
N ASN A 24 -14.52 -13.91 5.18
CA ASN A 24 -15.32 -14.51 6.26
C ASN A 24 -15.54 -13.54 7.44
N THR A 25 -14.56 -12.68 7.72
CA THR A 25 -14.66 -11.70 8.80
C THR A 25 -15.68 -10.61 8.48
N LEU A 26 -15.72 -10.15 7.22
CA LEU A 26 -16.61 -9.08 6.79
C LEU A 26 -18.01 -9.59 6.41
N CYS A 27 -18.10 -10.79 5.81
CA CYS A 27 -19.37 -11.44 5.47
C CYS A 27 -19.85 -12.36 6.60
N SER A 28 -20.02 -11.81 7.80
CA SER A 28 -20.32 -12.57 9.03
C SER A 28 -21.66 -13.31 9.02
N LYS A 29 -22.61 -12.91 8.17
CA LYS A 29 -23.88 -13.64 7.98
C LYS A 29 -23.71 -14.90 7.14
N HIS A 30 -22.64 -14.99 6.36
CA HIS A 30 -22.43 -16.04 5.37
C HIS A 30 -23.63 -16.23 4.42
N GLN A 31 -24.25 -15.10 4.04
CA GLN A 31 -25.41 -15.04 3.13
C GLN A 31 -25.04 -14.28 1.87
N VAL A 32 -25.59 -14.74 0.74
CA VAL A 32 -25.54 -14.04 -0.54
C VAL A 32 -26.94 -13.57 -0.88
N GLU A 33 -27.09 -12.27 -1.08
CA GLU A 33 -28.36 -11.64 -1.42
C GLU A 33 -28.33 -11.13 -2.86
N LEU A 34 -29.46 -11.27 -3.54
CA LEU A 34 -29.70 -10.67 -4.85
C LEU A 34 -30.70 -9.54 -4.64
N ALA A 35 -30.30 -8.29 -4.88
CA ALA A 35 -31.14 -7.13 -4.58
C ALA A 35 -30.99 -6.02 -5.63
N PRO A 36 -32.01 -5.17 -5.83
CA PRO A 36 -31.79 -3.91 -6.53
C PRO A 36 -30.86 -3.01 -5.71
N GLN A 37 -30.03 -2.21 -6.38
CA GLN A 37 -29.35 -1.11 -5.71
C GLN A 37 -30.36 -0.02 -5.34
N THR A 38 -30.15 0.61 -4.20
CA THR A 38 -30.98 1.67 -3.63
C THR A 38 -30.15 2.90 -3.33
N HIS A 39 -30.79 4.04 -3.10
CA HIS A 39 -30.08 5.27 -2.68
C HIS A 39 -29.37 5.12 -1.33
N GLU A 40 -29.76 4.14 -0.50
CA GLU A 40 -29.14 3.89 0.81
C GLU A 40 -27.83 3.11 0.71
N ASP A 41 -27.59 2.44 -0.43
CA ASP A 41 -26.42 1.59 -0.61
C ASP A 41 -25.13 2.40 -0.82
N ASP A 42 -25.23 3.72 -1.07
CA ASP A 42 -24.09 4.59 -1.40
C ASP A 42 -23.20 4.00 -2.51
N THR A 43 -23.86 3.36 -3.49
CA THR A 43 -23.20 2.72 -4.64
C THR A 43 -23.57 3.43 -5.93
N GLY A 44 -22.61 3.53 -6.85
CA GLY A 44 -22.79 4.12 -8.18
C GLY A 44 -22.73 3.11 -9.32
N PHE A 45 -23.20 1.87 -9.12
CA PHE A 45 -23.04 0.82 -10.13
C PHE A 45 -23.92 1.12 -11.36
N THR A 46 -23.31 1.12 -12.54
CA THR A 46 -24.02 1.36 -13.82
C THR A 46 -24.94 0.20 -14.19
N TYR A 47 -24.52 -1.05 -13.98
CA TYR A 47 -25.29 -2.27 -14.31
C TYR A 47 -25.59 -3.09 -13.06
N GLY A 48 -24.55 -3.38 -12.29
CA GLY A 48 -24.61 -4.10 -11.04
C GLY A 48 -23.21 -4.25 -10.47
N GLY A 49 -23.13 -4.72 -9.24
CA GLY A 49 -21.87 -4.82 -8.52
C GLY A 49 -22.00 -5.58 -7.21
N LEU A 50 -20.87 -5.72 -6.54
CA LEU A 50 -20.74 -6.49 -5.31
C LEU A 50 -20.56 -5.53 -4.14
N GLN A 51 -21.37 -5.69 -3.11
CA GLN A 51 -21.25 -4.92 -1.87
C GLN A 51 -21.28 -5.87 -0.67
N ILE A 52 -20.59 -5.52 0.40
CA ILE A 52 -20.80 -6.13 1.72
C ILE A 52 -21.59 -5.13 2.54
N SER A 53 -22.79 -5.52 2.98
CA SER A 53 -23.63 -4.66 3.80
C SER A 53 -23.05 -4.48 5.21
N LYS A 54 -23.50 -3.43 5.90
CA LYS A 54 -23.05 -3.13 7.28
C LYS A 54 -23.34 -4.25 8.29
N ASP A 55 -24.35 -5.08 8.01
CA ASP A 55 -24.73 -6.23 8.82
C ASP A 55 -24.08 -7.55 8.36
N GLY A 56 -23.16 -7.50 7.39
CA GLY A 56 -22.29 -8.62 7.00
C GLY A 56 -22.88 -9.60 5.99
N ALA A 57 -23.86 -9.18 5.18
CA ALA A 57 -24.32 -9.95 4.01
C ALA A 57 -23.53 -9.54 2.75
N LEU A 58 -23.25 -10.51 1.89
CA LEU A 58 -22.66 -10.26 0.57
C LEU A 58 -23.80 -10.02 -0.44
N ARG A 59 -23.90 -8.81 -0.98
CA ARG A 59 -25.02 -8.38 -1.81
C ARG A 59 -24.57 -8.23 -3.26
N LEU A 60 -25.24 -8.96 -4.14
CA LEU A 60 -25.19 -8.82 -5.59
C LEU A 60 -26.26 -7.78 -5.96
N LEU A 61 -25.82 -6.56 -6.20
CA LEU A 61 -26.69 -5.42 -6.48
C LEU A 61 -26.85 -5.21 -7.99
N PHE A 62 -28.05 -4.80 -8.42
CA PHE A 62 -28.35 -4.47 -9.83
C PHE A 62 -28.97 -3.08 -9.93
N ALA A 63 -28.56 -2.34 -10.96
CA ALA A 63 -29.18 -1.08 -11.32
C ALA A 63 -30.62 -1.30 -11.81
N GLU A 64 -31.47 -0.30 -11.63
CA GLU A 64 -32.83 -0.32 -12.14
C GLU A 64 -32.85 -0.65 -13.63
N GLY A 65 -33.71 -1.59 -14.04
CA GLY A 65 -33.80 -2.07 -15.42
C GLY A 65 -32.66 -2.97 -15.91
N ASN A 66 -31.64 -3.25 -15.08
CA ASN A 66 -30.45 -4.02 -15.47
C ASN A 66 -30.35 -5.42 -14.85
N LEU A 67 -31.44 -5.92 -14.25
CA LEU A 67 -31.49 -7.30 -13.77
C LEU A 67 -31.25 -8.27 -14.93
N GLY A 68 -30.21 -9.11 -14.81
CA GLY A 68 -29.84 -10.08 -15.86
C GLY A 68 -28.84 -9.57 -16.90
N VAL A 69 -28.45 -8.29 -16.84
CA VAL A 69 -27.39 -7.72 -17.69
C VAL A 69 -26.03 -7.95 -17.02
N ASN A 70 -25.04 -8.43 -17.80
CA ASN A 70 -23.66 -8.64 -17.34
C ASN A 70 -23.56 -9.41 -16.00
N VAL A 71 -24.36 -10.46 -15.84
CA VAL A 71 -24.47 -11.21 -14.57
C VAL A 71 -23.14 -11.77 -14.05
N SER A 72 -22.17 -11.99 -14.92
CA SER A 72 -20.81 -12.41 -14.53
C SER A 72 -20.00 -11.29 -13.88
N ASP A 73 -20.27 -10.04 -14.23
CA ASP A 73 -19.50 -8.89 -13.75
C ASP A 73 -19.95 -8.43 -12.36
N VAL A 74 -21.21 -8.70 -12.00
CA VAL A 74 -21.81 -8.29 -10.71
C VAL A 74 -21.01 -8.81 -9.51
N SER A 75 -20.33 -9.95 -9.64
CA SER A 75 -19.53 -10.55 -8.57
C SER A 75 -18.01 -10.51 -8.80
N ARG A 76 -17.52 -9.75 -9.79
CA ARG A 76 -16.11 -9.80 -10.19
C ARG A 76 -15.18 -9.11 -9.17
N ASP A 77 -15.67 -8.05 -8.52
CA ASP A 77 -14.82 -7.10 -7.79
C ASP A 77 -14.85 -7.32 -6.27
N PHE A 78 -14.63 -8.56 -5.81
CA PHE A 78 -14.54 -8.92 -4.38
C PHE A 78 -13.57 -8.04 -3.58
N HIS A 79 -12.40 -7.75 -4.15
CA HIS A 79 -11.39 -6.92 -3.49
C HIS A 79 -11.88 -5.49 -3.26
N GLU A 80 -12.61 -4.89 -4.20
CA GLU A 80 -13.20 -3.56 -4.03
C GLU A 80 -14.35 -3.59 -3.01
N ALA A 81 -15.16 -4.66 -2.99
CA ALA A 81 -16.20 -4.84 -1.99
C ALA A 81 -15.61 -4.93 -0.56
N LEU A 82 -14.51 -5.66 -0.38
CA LEU A 82 -13.79 -5.75 0.90
C LEU A 82 -13.18 -4.39 1.28
N LYS A 83 -12.49 -3.73 0.34
CA LYS A 83 -11.91 -2.40 0.53
C LYS A 83 -12.96 -1.39 0.98
N THR A 84 -14.10 -1.34 0.30
CA THR A 84 -15.22 -0.44 0.65
C THR A 84 -15.81 -0.77 2.02
N ALA A 85 -16.00 -2.06 2.35
CA ALA A 85 -16.52 -2.46 3.64
C ALA A 85 -15.60 -2.10 4.81
N THR A 86 -14.28 -2.11 4.58
CA THR A 86 -13.30 -1.71 5.59
C THR A 86 -13.24 -0.20 5.81
N THR A 87 -13.41 0.62 4.76
CA THR A 87 -13.38 2.09 4.86
C THR A 87 -14.66 2.68 5.48
N THR A 88 -15.85 2.21 5.08
CA THR A 88 -17.15 2.78 5.50
C THR A 88 -17.46 2.59 6.99
N THR A 89 -16.82 1.63 7.67
CA THR A 89 -17.06 1.46 9.12
C THR A 89 -16.28 2.49 9.96
N THR A 90 -15.18 3.05 9.43
CA THR A 90 -14.30 3.96 10.16
C THR A 90 -14.94 5.33 10.40
N THR A 91 -15.91 5.73 9.58
CA THR A 91 -16.61 7.02 9.66
C THR A 91 -17.57 7.13 10.85
N THR A 92 -17.82 6.04 11.59
CA THR A 92 -18.77 6.00 12.73
C THR A 92 -18.11 6.07 14.11
N THR A 93 -16.78 6.13 14.19
CA THR A 93 -16.04 6.05 15.47
C THR A 93 -14.98 7.14 15.58
N THR A 94 -15.38 8.41 15.47
CA THR A 94 -14.51 9.54 15.86
C THR A 94 -14.72 9.87 17.32
N SER A 95 -13.80 9.42 18.18
CA SER A 95 -13.17 10.22 19.24
C SER A 95 -12.36 9.31 20.16
N SER A 96 -11.03 9.38 20.07
CA SER A 96 -10.09 9.34 21.21
C SER A 96 -8.65 9.36 20.70
N SER A 97 -7.97 10.45 21.02
CA SER A 97 -6.53 10.62 20.98
C SER A 97 -5.80 9.59 21.85
N SER A 98 -4.86 8.82 21.28
CA SER A 98 -3.52 8.60 21.82
C SER A 98 -2.79 7.51 21.04
N SER A 99 -1.52 7.75 20.81
CA SER A 99 -0.49 6.86 20.27
C SER A 99 -0.45 5.46 20.91
N SER A 100 -0.91 4.45 20.17
CA SER A 100 -0.35 3.09 20.12
C SER A 100 -1.18 2.22 19.15
N PRO A 101 -0.55 1.40 18.28
CA PRO A 101 -1.29 0.56 17.34
C PRO A 101 -1.71 -0.74 18.02
N SER A 102 -2.87 -0.73 18.68
CA SER A 102 -3.50 -1.97 19.14
C SER A 102 -4.93 -2.09 18.61
N SER A 103 -5.09 -3.04 17.67
CA SER A 103 -6.25 -3.90 17.47
C SER A 103 -7.64 -3.26 17.65
N GLY A 104 -8.20 -2.78 16.54
CA GLY A 104 -9.62 -2.42 16.46
C GLY A 104 -10.00 -1.59 15.22
N GLY A 105 -9.04 -0.85 14.65
CA GLY A 105 -9.19 -0.17 13.37
C GLY A 105 -8.93 -1.12 12.20
N ARG A 106 -9.87 -1.23 11.26
CA ARG A 106 -9.65 -1.98 10.01
C ARG A 106 -8.54 -1.30 9.22
N SER A 107 -7.56 -2.08 8.75
CA SER A 107 -6.30 -1.56 8.21
C SER A 107 -6.46 -1.00 6.81
N ALA A 108 -5.97 0.23 6.57
CA ALA A 108 -5.83 0.80 5.23
C ALA A 108 -4.89 -0.03 4.33
N PHE A 109 -4.04 -0.86 4.93
CA PHE A 109 -3.24 -1.87 4.24
C PHE A 109 -4.13 -3.07 3.84
N ASN A 110 -4.97 -2.82 2.83
CA ASN A 110 -6.00 -3.74 2.34
C ASN A 110 -5.41 -4.99 1.65
N ILE A 111 -6.26 -5.97 1.33
CA ILE A 111 -5.82 -7.23 0.72
C ILE A 111 -5.07 -7.05 -0.60
N THR A 112 -5.44 -6.04 -1.40
CA THR A 112 -4.76 -5.72 -2.66
C THR A 112 -3.34 -5.22 -2.41
N ALA A 113 -3.17 -4.31 -1.44
CA ALA A 113 -1.86 -3.83 -1.01
C ALA A 113 -0.98 -4.96 -0.47
N ARG A 114 -1.54 -5.85 0.37
CA ARG A 114 -0.81 -7.01 0.88
C ARG A 114 -0.37 -7.96 -0.23
N GLN A 115 -1.22 -8.18 -1.23
CA GLN A 115 -0.87 -8.99 -2.39
C GLN A 115 0.24 -8.33 -3.22
N SER A 116 0.16 -7.02 -3.45
CA SER A 116 1.22 -6.26 -4.16
C SER A 116 2.58 -6.43 -3.48
N VAL A 117 2.63 -6.35 -2.14
CA VAL A 117 3.84 -6.60 -1.34
C VAL A 117 4.35 -8.02 -1.53
N ARG A 118 3.47 -9.02 -1.40
CA ARG A 118 3.84 -10.43 -1.56
C ARG A 118 4.40 -10.76 -2.94
N GLU A 119 3.82 -10.18 -3.99
CA GLU A 119 4.19 -10.48 -5.38
C GLU A 119 5.44 -9.72 -5.82
N SER A 120 5.60 -8.46 -5.39
CA SER A 120 6.62 -7.56 -5.95
C SER A 120 7.75 -7.22 -4.98
N TYR A 121 7.49 -7.16 -3.68
CA TYR A 121 8.47 -6.70 -2.68
C TYR A 121 9.17 -7.86 -1.97
N ASP A 122 8.40 -8.79 -1.40
CA ASP A 122 8.91 -9.89 -0.58
C ASP A 122 9.97 -10.76 -1.30
N PRO A 123 9.83 -11.08 -2.60
CA PRO A 123 10.82 -11.91 -3.30
C PRO A 123 12.18 -11.23 -3.46
N GLU A 124 12.21 -9.90 -3.59
CA GLU A 124 13.39 -9.15 -4.04
C GLU A 124 14.09 -8.37 -2.91
N ILE A 125 13.35 -7.95 -1.87
CA ILE A 125 13.87 -7.02 -0.86
C ILE A 125 15.14 -7.52 -0.16
N SER A 126 15.24 -8.83 0.07
CA SER A 126 16.43 -9.41 0.70
C SER A 126 17.69 -9.25 -0.15
N ALA A 127 17.57 -9.31 -1.48
CA ALA A 127 18.69 -9.07 -2.39
C ALA A 127 19.08 -7.59 -2.39
N THR A 128 18.08 -6.70 -2.46
CA THR A 128 18.28 -5.24 -2.40
C THR A 128 18.94 -4.80 -1.10
N GLN A 129 18.48 -5.31 0.05
CA GLN A 129 19.07 -5.00 1.37
C GLN A 129 20.54 -5.42 1.44
N ARG A 130 20.88 -6.63 0.98
CA ARG A 130 22.28 -7.09 0.94
C ARG A 130 23.15 -6.24 0.02
N ALA A 131 22.63 -5.86 -1.15
CA ALA A 131 23.37 -5.04 -2.09
C ALA A 131 23.67 -3.66 -1.50
N ILE A 132 22.67 -3.01 -0.90
CA ILE A 132 22.87 -1.72 -0.21
C ILE A 132 23.86 -1.89 0.95
N GLY A 133 23.67 -2.89 1.81
CA GLY A 133 24.55 -3.13 2.96
C GLY A 133 26.00 -3.38 2.55
N SER A 134 26.23 -4.05 1.41
CA SER A 134 27.57 -4.22 0.85
C SER A 134 28.16 -2.92 0.31
N LEU A 135 27.36 -2.05 -0.32
CA LEU A 135 27.84 -0.78 -0.86
C LEU A 135 28.29 0.16 0.25
N VAL A 136 27.52 0.23 1.33
CA VAL A 136 27.76 1.19 2.42
C VAL A 136 28.58 0.63 3.58
N GLY A 137 29.10 -0.59 3.45
CA GLY A 137 29.88 -1.25 4.50
C GLY A 137 29.09 -1.54 5.78
N ALA A 138 27.76 -1.73 5.68
CA ALA A 138 26.85 -2.02 6.79
C ALA A 138 25.96 -3.24 6.46
N PRO A 139 26.46 -4.48 6.63
CA PRO A 139 25.75 -5.69 6.18
C PRO A 139 24.42 -5.93 6.91
N ASP A 140 24.28 -5.43 8.14
CA ASP A 140 23.09 -5.60 8.99
C ASP A 140 22.06 -4.48 8.82
N ILE A 141 22.19 -3.66 7.77
CA ILE A 141 21.25 -2.57 7.50
C ILE A 141 19.83 -3.10 7.31
N ARG A 142 18.85 -2.40 7.86
CA ARG A 142 17.43 -2.73 7.73
C ARG A 142 16.74 -1.79 6.76
N LEU A 143 15.97 -2.35 5.83
CA LEU A 143 15.05 -1.60 4.98
C LEU A 143 13.64 -1.65 5.60
N VAL A 144 13.11 -0.48 5.96
CA VAL A 144 11.82 -0.34 6.65
C VAL A 144 10.82 0.33 5.70
N PRO A 145 9.93 -0.44 5.06
CA PRO A 145 9.00 0.09 4.05
C PRO A 145 7.79 0.84 4.63
N ASN A 146 7.52 0.69 5.94
CA ASN A 146 6.36 1.27 6.65
C ASN A 146 5.01 1.07 5.95
N PHE A 147 4.71 -0.14 5.47
CA PHE A 147 3.52 -0.40 4.64
C PHE A 147 2.21 0.09 5.25
N GLU A 148 1.96 -0.21 6.54
CA GLU A 148 0.72 0.17 7.21
C GLU A 148 0.58 1.68 7.34
N ALA A 149 1.64 2.38 7.73
CA ALA A 149 1.63 3.84 7.88
C ALA A 149 1.48 4.52 6.51
N ASN A 150 2.21 4.05 5.49
CA ASN A 150 2.12 4.58 4.14
C ASN A 150 0.74 4.32 3.53
N ALA A 151 0.18 3.13 3.70
CA ALA A 151 -1.17 2.80 3.24
C ALA A 151 -2.23 3.70 3.90
N ALA A 152 -2.07 4.07 5.18
CA ALA A 152 -2.98 5.00 5.85
C ALA A 152 -2.98 6.39 5.18
N VAL A 153 -1.79 6.95 4.94
CA VAL A 153 -1.64 8.27 4.28
C VAL A 153 -2.17 8.22 2.84
N LEU A 154 -1.87 7.15 2.09
CA LEU A 154 -2.33 6.99 0.72
C LEU A 154 -3.86 6.80 0.64
N ALA A 155 -4.45 6.04 1.55
CA ALA A 155 -5.90 5.87 1.60
C ALA A 155 -6.62 7.21 1.88
N GLU A 156 -6.11 8.00 2.82
CA GLU A 156 -6.64 9.35 3.10
C GLU A 156 -6.51 10.27 1.88
N ALA A 157 -5.33 10.32 1.25
CA ALA A 157 -5.12 11.10 0.03
C ALA A 157 -6.02 10.65 -1.13
N GLY A 158 -6.37 9.36 -1.21
CA GLY A 158 -7.32 8.80 -2.18
C GLY A 158 -8.71 9.41 -2.06
N THR A 159 -9.18 9.67 -0.84
CA THR A 159 -10.48 10.35 -0.62
C THR A 159 -10.50 11.78 -1.14
N LEU A 160 -9.32 12.39 -1.32
CA LEU A 160 -9.14 13.76 -1.82
C LEU A 160 -8.75 13.80 -3.30
N GLY A 161 -8.63 12.64 -3.98
CA GLY A 161 -8.15 12.55 -5.36
C GLY A 161 -6.70 13.00 -5.54
N LYS A 162 -5.88 12.92 -4.47
CA LYS A 162 -4.47 13.38 -4.46
C LYS A 162 -3.45 12.27 -4.71
N VAL A 163 -3.92 11.07 -5.03
CA VAL A 163 -3.11 9.90 -5.34
C VAL A 163 -3.80 9.13 -6.44
N ARG A 164 -3.01 8.41 -7.23
CA ARG A 164 -3.53 7.44 -8.21
C ARG A 164 -4.46 6.41 -7.57
N ASP A 165 -5.56 6.08 -8.26
CA ASP A 165 -6.62 5.19 -7.76
C ASP A 165 -6.14 3.76 -7.50
N ASP A 166 -5.08 3.33 -8.18
CA ASP A 166 -4.47 2.00 -8.11
C ASP A 166 -3.28 1.91 -7.15
N TRP A 167 -3.11 2.87 -6.22
CA TRP A 167 -1.97 2.90 -5.28
C TRP A 167 -1.77 1.58 -4.53
N ASP A 168 -2.85 0.89 -4.16
CA ASP A 168 -2.79 -0.37 -3.43
C ASP A 168 -2.30 -1.53 -4.31
N LYS A 169 -2.61 -1.51 -5.61
CA LYS A 169 -2.11 -2.51 -6.58
C LYS A 169 -0.61 -2.41 -6.79
N ILE A 170 -0.03 -1.23 -6.57
CA ILE A 170 1.39 -0.94 -6.84
C ILE A 170 2.26 -0.82 -5.59
N LEU A 171 1.69 -0.83 -4.38
CA LEU A 171 2.41 -0.47 -3.14
C LEU A 171 3.71 -1.25 -2.96
N GLY A 172 3.72 -2.56 -3.24
CA GLY A 172 4.90 -3.41 -3.13
C GLY A 172 5.99 -3.01 -4.12
N ALA A 173 5.63 -2.94 -5.41
CA ALA A 173 6.56 -2.56 -6.49
C ALA A 173 7.11 -1.14 -6.30
N ALA A 174 6.25 -0.19 -5.92
CA ALA A 174 6.64 1.18 -5.64
C ALA A 174 7.66 1.25 -4.49
N SER A 175 7.37 0.55 -3.38
CA SER A 175 8.26 0.55 -2.20
C SER A 175 9.63 -0.05 -2.50
N LEU A 176 9.68 -1.15 -3.27
CA LEU A 176 10.95 -1.74 -3.72
C LEU A 176 11.73 -0.75 -4.58
N ALA A 177 11.06 -0.09 -5.53
CA ALA A 177 11.69 0.83 -6.48
C ALA A 177 12.36 2.03 -5.80
N TYR A 178 11.85 2.52 -4.65
CA TYR A 178 12.53 3.55 -3.87
C TYR A 178 13.87 3.06 -3.30
N PHE A 179 13.92 1.84 -2.76
CA PHE A 179 15.17 1.27 -2.25
C PHE A 179 16.15 0.93 -3.38
N GLU A 180 15.66 0.40 -4.50
CA GLU A 180 16.50 0.16 -5.68
C GLU A 180 17.05 1.45 -6.29
N GLY A 181 16.27 2.53 -6.27
CA GLY A 181 16.70 3.87 -6.64
C GLY A 181 17.86 4.37 -5.78
N LEU A 182 17.71 4.25 -4.45
CA LEU A 182 18.80 4.58 -3.52
C LEU A 182 20.04 3.74 -3.79
N LYS A 183 19.88 2.42 -3.98
CA LYS A 183 20.99 1.52 -4.34
C LYS A 183 21.72 2.03 -5.59
N TYR A 184 20.98 2.38 -6.63
CA TYR A 184 21.55 2.91 -7.88
C TYR A 184 22.34 4.21 -7.65
N GLN A 185 21.82 5.14 -6.85
CA GLN A 185 22.55 6.39 -6.56
C GLN A 185 23.80 6.15 -5.71
N LEU A 186 23.77 5.20 -4.76
CA LEU A 186 24.96 4.78 -4.01
C LEU A 186 26.04 4.18 -4.92
N GLU A 187 25.65 3.34 -5.88
CA GLU A 187 26.57 2.81 -6.89
C GLU A 187 27.20 3.94 -7.72
N ARG A 188 26.40 4.91 -8.16
CA ARG A 188 26.88 6.06 -8.94
C ARG A 188 27.78 7.01 -8.15
N ALA A 189 27.52 7.17 -6.86
CA ALA A 189 28.32 8.00 -5.96
C ALA A 189 29.68 7.36 -5.62
N GLY A 190 29.90 6.09 -5.97
CA GLY A 190 31.19 5.43 -5.80
C GLY A 190 31.41 4.83 -4.41
N PHE A 191 30.35 4.51 -3.66
CA PHE A 191 30.46 3.91 -2.32
C PHE A 191 31.18 2.56 -2.30
N LYS A 192 31.14 1.84 -3.43
CA LYS A 192 31.77 0.54 -3.53
C LYS A 192 33.28 0.68 -3.35
N ASP A 193 33.80 -0.01 -2.34
CA ASP A 193 35.23 -0.07 -2.00
C ASP A 193 35.85 1.30 -1.61
N ASP A 194 35.03 2.30 -1.25
CA ASP A 194 35.49 3.60 -0.73
C ASP A 194 35.29 3.67 0.79
N ASP A 195 36.38 3.49 1.53
CA ASP A 195 36.36 3.46 3.01
C ASP A 195 35.83 4.78 3.61
N LEU A 196 36.15 5.93 2.99
CA LEU A 196 35.76 7.25 3.51
C LEU A 196 34.25 7.45 3.40
N LEU A 197 33.67 7.12 2.25
CA LEU A 197 32.22 7.20 2.04
C LEU A 197 31.47 6.21 2.94
N GLN A 198 31.96 4.99 3.08
CA GLN A 198 31.36 3.99 3.96
C GLN A 198 31.43 4.40 5.43
N GLU A 199 32.54 4.98 5.88
CA GLU A 199 32.67 5.53 7.24
C GLU A 199 31.70 6.69 7.48
N GLY A 200 31.63 7.67 6.57
CA GLY A 200 30.68 8.78 6.66
C GLY A 200 29.22 8.30 6.71
N TRP A 201 28.88 7.27 5.92
CA TRP A 201 27.56 6.63 6.01
C TRP A 201 27.29 6.06 7.40
N LYS A 202 28.22 5.30 7.98
CA LYS A 202 28.02 4.67 9.30
C LYS A 202 27.90 5.70 10.42
N GLU A 203 28.58 6.85 10.29
CA GLU A 203 28.44 7.96 11.23
C GLU A 203 27.05 8.59 11.13
N GLY A 204 26.59 8.92 9.92
CA GLY A 204 25.27 9.50 9.70
C GLY A 204 24.13 8.53 10.06
N VAL A 205 24.15 7.33 9.48
CA VAL A 205 23.12 6.29 9.61
C VAL A 205 23.44 5.34 10.76
N SER A 206 23.69 5.91 11.93
CA SER A 206 24.16 5.20 13.13
C SER A 206 23.21 4.10 13.65
N LYS A 207 21.93 4.09 13.26
CA LYS A 207 20.98 3.02 13.61
C LYS A 207 20.97 1.85 12.63
N GLY A 208 21.69 1.95 11.51
CA GLY A 208 21.68 0.94 10.46
C GLY A 208 20.29 0.73 9.87
N GLU A 209 19.55 1.82 9.63
CA GLU A 209 18.16 1.76 9.15
C GLU A 209 17.92 2.75 8.02
N ILE A 210 17.25 2.28 6.98
CA ILE A 210 16.72 3.10 5.89
C ILE A 210 15.21 2.95 5.89
N SER A 211 14.49 4.06 5.98
CA SER A 211 13.04 4.08 6.17
C SER A 211 12.34 4.79 5.02
N LEU A 212 11.31 4.17 4.44
CA LEU A 212 10.46 4.78 3.43
C LEU A 212 9.18 5.30 4.07
N ARG A 213 8.86 6.58 3.89
CA ARG A 213 7.58 7.14 4.35
C ARG A 213 6.89 8.03 3.32
N VAL A 214 5.56 7.99 3.31
CA VAL A 214 4.73 8.93 2.56
C VAL A 214 4.30 10.05 3.51
N VAL A 215 4.51 11.30 3.11
CA VAL A 215 4.22 12.50 3.90
C VAL A 215 3.32 13.48 3.12
N ASP A 216 2.62 14.36 3.81
CA ASP A 216 1.79 15.39 3.15
C ASP A 216 2.64 16.39 2.37
N LYS A 217 3.83 16.73 2.87
CA LYS A 217 4.72 17.70 2.25
C LYS A 217 6.20 17.34 2.47
N LEU A 218 7.01 17.57 1.43
CA LEU A 218 8.47 17.50 1.51
C LEU A 218 9.05 18.70 2.28
N GLN A 219 10.15 18.48 2.99
CA GLN A 219 10.86 19.46 3.80
C GLN A 219 11.75 20.36 2.93
N SER A 220 12.47 19.77 1.97
CA SER A 220 13.35 20.49 1.06
C SER A 220 12.58 21.07 -0.13
N THR A 221 13.04 22.23 -0.63
CA THR A 221 12.60 22.77 -1.91
C THR A 221 13.40 22.24 -3.10
N LYS A 222 14.45 21.43 -2.86
CA LYS A 222 15.32 20.86 -3.90
C LYS A 222 14.70 19.64 -4.58
N GLY A 223 14.03 18.78 -3.80
CA GLY A 223 13.37 17.58 -4.30
C GLY A 223 11.94 17.87 -4.75
N GLN A 224 11.62 17.59 -6.01
CA GLN A 224 10.25 17.76 -6.53
C GLN A 224 9.37 16.54 -6.20
N TYR A 225 9.90 15.32 -6.33
CA TYR A 225 9.12 14.07 -6.27
C TYR A 225 9.32 13.30 -4.97
N HIS A 226 10.56 13.33 -4.48
CA HIS A 226 11.01 12.65 -3.28
C HIS A 226 12.25 13.37 -2.75
N GLU A 227 12.61 13.06 -1.52
CA GLU A 227 13.85 13.51 -0.91
C GLU A 227 14.41 12.45 0.03
N VAL A 228 15.70 12.59 0.33
CA VAL A 228 16.40 11.77 1.31
C VAL A 228 16.89 12.69 2.42
N LEU A 229 16.70 12.28 3.68
CA LEU A 229 17.07 13.05 4.86
C LEU A 229 17.73 12.15 5.89
N LEU A 230 18.55 12.74 6.77
CA LEU A 230 19.07 12.07 7.94
C LEU A 230 18.30 12.51 9.19
N GLU A 231 17.52 11.60 9.78
CA GLU A 231 16.73 11.88 10.97
C GLU A 231 17.09 10.90 12.10
N HIS A 232 17.70 11.43 13.18
CA HIS A 232 17.98 10.66 14.39
C HIS A 232 18.74 9.34 14.13
N GLY A 233 19.72 9.34 13.22
CA GLY A 233 20.52 8.16 12.86
C GLY A 233 19.87 7.21 11.87
N VAL A 234 18.73 7.58 11.26
CA VAL A 234 18.03 6.84 10.19
C VAL A 234 18.13 7.62 8.89
N LEU A 235 18.42 6.94 7.79
CA LEU A 235 18.26 7.53 6.47
C LEU A 235 16.79 7.40 6.05
N VAL A 236 16.11 8.52 5.87
CA VAL A 236 14.68 8.55 5.52
C VAL A 236 14.53 8.91 4.06
N ILE A 237 13.92 8.02 3.28
CA ILE A 237 13.37 8.31 1.96
C ILE A 237 11.93 8.76 2.17
N GLN A 238 11.56 9.91 1.63
CA GLN A 238 10.15 10.34 1.67
C GLN A 238 9.64 10.89 0.35
N THR A 239 8.35 10.68 0.13
CA THR A 239 7.60 11.15 -1.05
C THR A 239 6.22 11.63 -0.61
N THR A 240 5.48 12.27 -1.51
CA THR A 240 4.09 12.68 -1.29
C THR A 240 3.13 11.76 -2.04
N PRO A 241 1.84 11.69 -1.67
CA PRO A 241 0.87 10.88 -2.40
C PRO A 241 0.78 11.23 -3.89
N GLU A 242 0.92 12.52 -4.24
CA GLU A 242 0.87 13.02 -5.61
C GLU A 242 2.01 12.46 -6.48
N TYR A 243 3.19 12.30 -5.89
CA TYR A 243 4.40 11.84 -6.59
C TYR A 243 4.79 10.40 -6.27
N LEU A 244 3.88 9.62 -5.69
CA LEU A 244 4.12 8.22 -5.39
C LEU A 244 4.62 7.48 -6.64
N TRP A 245 5.77 6.81 -6.50
CA TRP A 245 6.43 6.02 -7.54
C TRP A 245 6.91 6.81 -8.76
N THR A 246 7.09 8.13 -8.61
CA THR A 246 7.62 9.00 -9.68
C THR A 246 9.14 9.11 -9.59
N ASN A 247 9.84 8.91 -10.71
CA ASN A 247 11.29 9.10 -10.86
C ASN A 247 12.12 8.46 -9.73
N THR A 248 11.75 7.24 -9.32
CA THR A 248 12.41 6.58 -8.18
C THR A 248 13.89 6.30 -8.42
N SER A 249 14.36 6.26 -9.67
CA SER A 249 15.79 6.16 -9.97
C SER A 249 16.62 7.31 -9.39
N ASP A 250 16.03 8.47 -9.13
CA ASP A 250 16.74 9.67 -8.68
C ASP A 250 16.83 9.77 -7.14
N VAL A 251 16.25 8.79 -6.43
CA VAL A 251 16.21 8.75 -4.96
C VAL A 251 17.63 8.68 -4.41
N GLY A 252 18.05 9.70 -3.65
CA GLY A 252 19.40 9.78 -3.09
C GLY A 252 20.44 10.36 -4.05
N SER A 253 20.04 11.04 -5.13
CA SER A 253 20.97 11.76 -6.02
C SER A 253 21.82 12.82 -5.30
N GLU A 254 21.35 13.34 -4.16
CA GLU A 254 22.05 14.29 -3.29
C GLU A 254 22.74 13.61 -2.08
N ILE A 255 22.93 12.28 -2.08
CA ILE A 255 23.40 11.53 -0.89
C ILE A 255 24.73 12.03 -0.33
N LEU A 256 25.63 12.54 -1.18
CA LEU A 256 26.92 13.09 -0.76
C LEU A 256 26.81 14.47 -0.07
N GLU A 257 25.71 15.19 -0.25
CA GLU A 257 25.44 16.44 0.46
C GLU A 257 24.78 16.20 1.83
N ILE A 258 24.21 15.00 2.02
CA ILE A 258 23.44 14.62 3.21
C ILE A 258 24.31 13.98 4.29
N LEU A 259 25.35 13.25 3.89
CA LEU A 259 26.31 12.56 4.76
C LEU A 259 27.48 13.46 5.13
#